data_AF-A0A7W1I0G1-F1
#
_entry.id   AF-A0A7W1I0G1-F1
#
_cell.length_a   1.000
_cell.length_b   1.000
_cell.length_c   1.000
_cell.angle_alpha   90.00
_cell.angle_beta   90.00
_cell.angle_gamma   90.00
#
_symmetry.space_group_name_H-M   'P 1'
#
loop_
_entity.id
_entity.type
_entity.pdbx_description
1 polymer ?
#
loop_
_entity_poly.entity_id
_entity_poly.type
_entity_poly.pdbx_seq_one_letter_code
_entity_poly.pdbx_strand_id
1 'polypeptide(L)'
;MFTGLIESLGHVADVKPTSSGFRVRISTSLAGELALGESVAVNGVCLTVVGTEGDAMDADVAPETARVTTLGSLVAGSTVNLERSMRADARIGGHFVQGHVDATGSITAITPEGDSYRLTVA
;
A
#
# COMPACT_ATOMS: atom_id res chain seq x y z
N MET A 1 4.86 11.27 -3.58
CA MET A 1 5.95 11.15 -2.58
C MET A 1 5.32 10.92 -1.22
N PHE A 2 5.97 10.12 -0.39
CA PHE A 2 5.50 9.65 0.91
C PHE A 2 6.61 9.81 1.96
N THR A 3 6.29 9.51 3.22
CA THR A 3 7.19 9.63 4.37
C THR A 3 7.61 8.29 4.97
N GLY A 4 6.89 7.21 4.66
CA GLY A 4 7.09 5.89 5.26
C GLY A 4 6.42 5.76 6.64
N LEU A 5 5.54 6.69 7.00
CA LEU A 5 4.75 6.63 8.23
C LEU A 5 3.34 6.14 7.88
N ILE A 6 3.06 4.88 8.22
CA ILE A 6 1.76 4.26 7.93
C ILE A 6 0.64 4.98 8.69
N GLU A 7 -0.38 5.44 7.95
CA GLU A 7 -1.50 6.18 8.51
C GLU A 7 -2.66 5.28 8.93
N SER A 8 -2.88 4.19 8.17
CA SER A 8 -3.92 3.21 8.49
C SER A 8 -3.59 1.82 7.96
N LEU A 9 -4.26 0.83 8.54
CA LEU A 9 -4.40 -0.48 7.94
C LEU A 9 -5.64 -0.48 7.04
N GLY A 10 -5.50 -1.02 5.84
CA GLY A 10 -6.60 -1.33 4.94
C GLY A 10 -6.84 -2.84 4.85
N HIS A 11 -8.05 -3.20 4.44
CA HIS A 11 -8.42 -4.59 4.18
C HIS A 11 -8.86 -4.75 2.74
N VAL A 12 -8.24 -5.69 2.01
CA VAL A 12 -8.60 -6.00 0.63
C VAL A 12 -9.98 -6.67 0.64
N ALA A 13 -10.99 -5.97 0.14
CA ALA A 13 -12.35 -6.48 0.05
C ALA A 13 -12.54 -7.35 -1.20
N ASP A 14 -11.87 -7.02 -2.30
CA ASP A 14 -12.03 -7.71 -3.59
C ASP A 14 -10.79 -7.52 -4.48
N VAL A 15 -10.55 -8.50 -5.35
CA VAL A 15 -9.49 -8.49 -6.37
C VAL A 15 -10.08 -9.00 -7.68
N LYS A 16 -10.18 -8.13 -8.68
CA LYS A 16 -10.83 -8.44 -9.97
C LYS A 16 -9.85 -8.28 -11.14
N PRO A 17 -9.74 -9.26 -12.04
CA PRO A 17 -8.96 -9.10 -13.27
C PRO A 17 -9.45 -7.91 -14.11
N THR A 18 -8.53 -7.20 -14.74
CA THR A 18 -8.81 -6.18 -15.76
C THR A 18 -8.09 -6.54 -17.06
N SER A 19 -8.28 -5.75 -18.11
CA SER A 19 -7.53 -5.92 -19.37
C SER A 19 -6.03 -5.68 -19.24
N SER A 20 -5.57 -5.08 -18.14
CA SER A 20 -4.19 -4.63 -17.94
C SER A 20 -3.70 -4.91 -16.52
N GLY A 21 -4.02 -6.07 -15.97
CA GLY A 21 -3.64 -6.47 -14.61
C GLY A 21 -4.87 -6.82 -13.77
N PHE A 22 -4.97 -6.24 -12.58
CA PHE A 22 -6.15 -6.41 -11.72
C PHE A 22 -6.48 -5.14 -10.95
N ARG A 23 -7.74 -5.02 -10.54
CA ARG A 23 -8.23 -3.98 -9.64
C ARG A 23 -8.32 -4.55 -8.24
N VAL A 24 -7.77 -3.83 -7.27
CA VAL A 24 -7.93 -4.11 -5.85
C VAL A 24 -8.90 -3.11 -5.24
N ARG A 25 -9.89 -3.61 -4.51
CA ARG A 25 -10.77 -2.80 -3.66
C ARG A 25 -10.31 -2.92 -2.22
N ILE A 26 -10.04 -1.80 -1.56
CA ILE A 26 -9.49 -1.76 -0.20
C ILE A 26 -10.42 -0.93 0.68
N SER A 27 -10.97 -1.56 1.72
CA SER A 27 -11.68 -0.88 2.80
C SER A 27 -10.68 -0.16 3.71
N THR A 28 -10.89 1.13 3.96
CA THR A 28 -10.02 1.99 4.76
C THR A 28 -10.75 3.23 5.27
N SER A 29 -10.39 3.69 6.47
CA SER A 29 -10.86 4.96 7.00
C SER A 29 -10.41 6.18 6.19
N LEU A 30 -9.40 6.03 5.32
CA LEU A 30 -8.87 7.11 4.48
C LEU A 30 -9.72 7.37 3.23
N ALA A 31 -10.67 6.50 2.88
CA ALA A 31 -11.39 6.55 1.60
C ALA A 31 -12.12 7.88 1.36
N GLY A 32 -12.71 8.46 2.42
CA GLY A 32 -13.40 9.76 2.34
C GLY A 32 -12.49 10.96 2.15
N GLU A 33 -11.17 10.79 2.30
CA GLU A 33 -10.16 11.84 2.13
C GLU A 33 -9.40 11.70 0.80
N LEU A 34 -9.70 10.68 0.00
CA LEU A 34 -9.05 10.40 -1.27
C LEU A 34 -9.88 10.89 -2.46
N ALA A 35 -9.20 11.48 -3.44
CA ALA A 35 -9.79 11.85 -4.72
C ALA A 35 -9.36 10.91 -5.87
N LEU A 36 -10.18 10.83 -6.92
CA LEU A 36 -9.79 10.17 -8.18
C LEU A 36 -8.51 10.77 -8.74
N GLY A 37 -7.56 9.91 -9.13
CA GLY A 37 -6.26 10.31 -9.64
C GLY A 37 -5.20 10.59 -8.57
N GLU A 38 -5.57 10.57 -7.29
CA GLU A 38 -4.63 10.76 -6.19
C GLU A 38 -3.72 9.53 -6.00
N SER A 39 -2.51 9.77 -5.51
CA SER A 39 -1.54 8.71 -5.21
C SER A 39 -1.66 8.25 -3.75
N VAL A 40 -1.76 6.95 -3.56
CA VAL A 40 -1.76 6.28 -2.25
C VAL A 40 -0.75 5.14 -2.27
N ALA A 41 0.05 5.03 -1.22
CA ALA A 41 0.97 3.91 -1.05
C ALA A 41 0.22 2.74 -0.41
N VAL A 42 0.21 1.59 -1.09
CA VAL A 42 -0.33 0.31 -0.60
C VAL A 42 0.84 -0.64 -0.38
N ASN A 43 1.12 -1.02 0.86
CA ASN A 43 2.35 -1.73 1.24
C ASN A 43 3.62 -1.06 0.68
N GLY A 44 3.65 0.29 0.66
CA GLY A 44 4.76 1.07 0.11
C GLY A 44 4.79 1.17 -1.41
N VAL A 45 3.86 0.56 -2.14
CA VAL A 45 3.74 0.70 -3.61
C VAL A 45 2.80 1.86 -3.93
N CYS A 46 3.27 2.85 -4.68
CA CYS A 46 2.46 3.96 -5.14
C CYS A 46 1.44 3.48 -6.17
N LEU A 47 0.16 3.59 -5.85
CA LEU A 47 -0.95 3.32 -6.76
C LEU A 47 -1.81 4.58 -6.94
N THR A 48 -2.51 4.64 -8.06
CA THR A 48 -3.47 5.71 -8.36
C THR A 48 -4.87 5.28 -7.98
N VAL A 49 -5.58 6.13 -7.25
CA VAL A 49 -7.00 5.93 -6.91
C VAL A 49 -7.84 6.04 -8.18
N VAL A 50 -8.57 4.97 -8.53
CA VAL A 50 -9.46 4.90 -9.71
C VAL A 50 -10.95 4.84 -9.34
N GLY A 51 -11.26 4.76 -8.05
CA GLY A 51 -12.61 4.74 -7.51
C GLY A 51 -12.59 4.96 -6.01
N THR A 52 -13.63 5.61 -5.48
CA THR A 52 -13.95 5.61 -4.06
C THR A 52 -15.46 5.42 -3.90
N GLU A 53 -15.85 4.60 -2.93
CA GLU A 53 -17.25 4.31 -2.62
C GLU A 53 -17.36 3.96 -1.13
N GLY A 54 -18.10 4.78 -0.38
CA GLY A 54 -18.24 4.59 1.06
C GLY A 54 -16.90 4.63 1.78
N ASP A 55 -16.56 3.54 2.47
CA ASP A 55 -15.31 3.35 3.20
C ASP A 55 -14.26 2.57 2.38
N ALA A 56 -14.39 2.53 1.06
CA ALA A 56 -13.47 1.81 0.19
C ALA A 56 -12.88 2.69 -0.91
N MET A 57 -11.64 2.36 -1.29
CA MET A 57 -10.98 2.86 -2.48
C MET A 57 -10.65 1.72 -3.44
N ASP A 58 -10.60 2.03 -4.72
CA ASP A 58 -10.17 1.14 -5.78
C ASP A 58 -8.84 1.64 -6.39
N ALA A 59 -7.94 0.71 -6.68
CA ALA A 59 -6.72 0.98 -7.44
C ALA A 59 -6.44 -0.15 -8.44
N ASP A 60 -5.90 0.21 -9.60
CA ASP A 60 -5.45 -0.76 -10.59
C ASP A 60 -3.96 -1.08 -10.40
N VAL A 61 -3.64 -2.37 -10.41
CA VAL A 61 -2.28 -2.90 -10.31
C VAL A 61 -1.86 -3.44 -11.67
N ALA A 62 -0.85 -2.80 -12.27
CA ALA A 62 -0.29 -3.21 -13.55
C ALA A 62 0.47 -4.55 -13.44
N PRO A 63 0.66 -5.28 -14.55
CA PRO A 63 1.32 -6.59 -14.52
C PRO A 63 2.76 -6.52 -13.99
N GLU A 64 3.50 -5.44 -14.30
CA GLU A 64 4.85 -5.26 -13.79
C GLU A 64 4.86 -5.07 -12.27
N THR A 65 4.01 -4.18 -11.76
CA THR A 65 3.84 -3.95 -10.33
C THR A 65 3.46 -5.24 -9.60
N ALA A 66 2.54 -6.02 -10.15
CA ALA A 66 2.17 -7.32 -9.60
C ALA A 66 3.35 -8.30 -9.55
N ARG A 67 4.21 -8.28 -10.57
CA ARG A 67 5.36 -9.19 -10.72
C ARG A 67 6.50 -8.87 -9.75
N VAL A 68 6.79 -7.59 -9.55
CA VAL A 68 7.98 -7.14 -8.78
C VAL A 68 7.69 -6.75 -7.33
N THR A 69 6.43 -6.82 -6.90
CA THR A 69 6.02 -6.46 -5.54
C THR A 69 5.18 -7.56 -4.89
N THR A 70 4.93 -7.44 -3.59
CA THR A 70 4.02 -8.34 -2.88
C THR A 70 2.55 -8.15 -3.26
N LEU A 71 2.19 -7.14 -4.05
CA LEU A 71 0.80 -6.92 -4.44
C LEU A 71 0.25 -8.04 -5.33
N GLY A 72 1.11 -8.74 -6.09
CA GLY A 72 0.68 -9.84 -6.95
C GLY A 72 0.11 -11.05 -6.22
N SER A 73 0.33 -11.17 -4.90
CA SER A 73 -0.24 -12.24 -4.07
C SER A 73 -1.45 -11.80 -3.24
N LEU A 74 -1.96 -10.58 -3.44
CA LEU A 74 -3.13 -10.11 -2.70
C LEU A 74 -4.38 -10.91 -3.06
N VAL A 75 -5.13 -11.25 -2.02
CA VAL A 75 -6.44 -11.88 -2.08
C VAL A 75 -7.41 -11.14 -1.17
N ALA A 76 -8.72 -11.32 -1.36
CA ALA A 76 -9.72 -10.82 -0.42
C ALA A 76 -9.40 -11.28 1.02
N GLY A 77 -9.51 -10.36 1.98
CA GLY A 77 -9.11 -10.54 3.38
C GLY A 77 -7.65 -10.17 3.70
N SER A 78 -6.81 -9.89 2.70
CA SER A 78 -5.44 -9.42 2.95
C SER A 78 -5.45 -8.08 3.69
N THR A 79 -4.53 -7.91 4.65
CA THR A 79 -4.32 -6.62 5.32
C THR A 79 -3.14 -5.89 4.68
N VAL A 80 -3.28 -4.59 4.45
CA VAL A 80 -2.28 -3.75 3.79
C VAL A 80 -2.01 -2.49 4.58
N ASN A 81 -0.77 -2.01 4.55
CA ASN A 81 -0.40 -0.70 5.07
C ASN A 81 -0.77 0.38 4.06
N LEU A 82 -1.36 1.48 4.54
CA LEU A 82 -1.77 2.61 3.70
C LEU A 82 -1.15 3.93 4.17
N GLU A 83 -0.70 4.72 3.21
CA GLU A 83 -0.19 6.09 3.41
C GLU A 83 -0.59 6.97 2.22
N ARG A 84 -1.14 8.15 2.48
CA ARG A 84 -1.51 9.12 1.44
C ARG A 84 -0.28 9.88 0.95
N SER A 85 -0.37 10.41 -0.26
CA SER A 85 0.69 11.28 -0.76
C SER A 85 0.87 12.51 0.12
N MET A 86 2.12 12.85 0.41
CA MET A 86 2.46 13.99 1.25
C MET A 86 2.30 15.29 0.46
N ARG A 87 1.72 16.31 1.09
CA ARG A 87 1.71 17.68 0.56
C ARG A 87 3.13 18.26 0.54
N ALA A 88 3.42 19.11 -0.44
CA ALA A 88 4.76 19.71 -0.59
C ALA A 88 5.18 20.60 0.60
N ASP A 89 4.21 21.17 1.32
CA ASP A 89 4.42 22.04 2.49
C ASP A 89 4.40 21.28 3.84
N ALA A 90 4.22 19.96 3.81
CA ALA A 90 4.12 19.17 5.02
C ALA A 90 5.50 18.86 5.64
N ARG A 91 5.48 18.52 6.93
CA ARG A 91 6.69 18.04 7.64
C ARG A 91 6.99 16.61 7.23
N ILE A 92 8.26 16.32 6.99
CA ILE A 92 8.74 14.96 6.73
C ILE A 92 9.08 14.33 8.09
N GLY A 93 8.15 13.55 8.64
CA GLY A 93 8.35 12.85 9.91
C GLY A 93 9.24 11.61 9.80
N GLY A 94 9.22 10.93 8.64
CA GLY A 94 10.11 9.83 8.30
C GLY A 94 11.22 10.28 7.35
N HIS A 95 11.20 9.77 6.13
CA HIS A 95 12.16 10.10 5.07
C HIS A 95 11.48 10.13 3.70
N PHE A 96 12.18 10.53 2.65
CA PHE A 96 11.59 10.53 1.31
C PHE A 96 11.40 9.10 0.80
N VAL A 97 10.13 8.70 0.70
CA VAL A 97 9.72 7.44 0.08
C VAL A 97 9.05 7.76 -1.25
N GLN A 98 9.53 7.17 -2.35
CA GLN A 98 8.97 7.43 -3.67
C GLN A 98 7.70 6.61 -3.92
N GLY A 99 7.65 5.40 -3.36
CA GLY A 99 6.62 4.40 -3.62
C GLY A 99 6.90 3.51 -4.84
N HIS A 100 8.12 3.51 -5.38
CA HIS A 100 8.58 2.53 -6.34
C HIS A 100 9.39 1.47 -5.61
N VAL A 101 8.87 0.25 -5.57
CA VAL A 101 9.53 -0.87 -4.89
C VAL A 101 10.53 -1.52 -5.85
N ASP A 102 11.78 -1.63 -5.42
CA ASP A 102 12.86 -2.24 -6.22
C ASP A 102 12.82 -3.77 -6.20
N ALA A 103 12.53 -4.36 -5.04
CA ALA A 103 12.56 -5.79 -4.80
C ALA A 103 11.68 -6.22 -3.62
N THR A 104 11.42 -7.51 -3.52
CA THR A 104 10.83 -8.14 -2.34
C THR A 104 11.91 -8.80 -1.49
N GLY A 105 11.71 -8.82 -0.18
CA GLY A 105 12.55 -9.55 0.78
C GLY A 105 11.70 -10.51 1.62
N SER A 106 12.31 -11.59 2.08
CA SER A 106 11.65 -12.59 2.92
C SER A 106 12.08 -12.42 4.37
N ILE A 107 11.10 -12.29 5.28
CA ILE A 107 11.39 -12.31 6.71
C ILE A 107 11.82 -13.74 7.08
N THR A 108 13.06 -13.89 7.55
CA THR A 108 13.66 -15.19 7.93
C THR A 108 13.68 -15.42 9.43
N ALA A 109 13.60 -14.35 10.24
CA ALA A 109 13.48 -14.44 11.68
C ALA A 109 12.71 -13.25 12.26
N ILE A 110 11.94 -13.50 13.31
CA ILE A 110 11.30 -12.48 14.16
C ILE A 110 11.67 -12.81 15.60
N THR A 111 12.45 -11.95 16.25
CA THR A 111 12.92 -12.15 17.64
C THR A 111 12.29 -11.08 18.53
N PRO A 112 11.52 -11.44 19.57
CA PRO A 112 11.08 -10.48 20.59
C PRO A 112 12.27 -9.87 21.33
N GLU A 113 12.26 -8.56 21.52
CA GLU A 113 13.26 -7.79 22.27
C GLU A 113 12.57 -6.74 23.14
N GLY A 114 12.24 -7.11 24.38
CA GLY A 114 11.44 -6.27 25.28
C GLY A 114 10.04 -6.02 24.69
N ASP A 115 9.66 -4.74 24.57
CA ASP A 115 8.40 -4.29 23.97
C ASP A 115 8.49 -4.15 22.43
N SER A 116 9.51 -4.71 21.80
CA SER A 116 9.79 -4.58 20.36
C SER A 116 10.12 -5.93 19.71
N TYR A 117 10.26 -5.91 18.39
CA TYR A 117 10.70 -7.07 17.61
C TYR A 117 11.88 -6.69 16.73
N ARG A 118 12.89 -7.56 16.68
CA ARG A 118 13.93 -7.54 15.64
C ARG A 118 13.52 -8.48 14.51
N LEU A 119 13.47 -7.95 13.29
CA LEU A 119 13.19 -8.72 12.08
C LEU A 119 14.49 -8.90 11.28
N THR A 120 14.75 -10.11 10.81
CA THR A 120 15.82 -10.40 9.84
C THR A 120 15.17 -10.64 8.48
N VAL A 121 15.62 -9.90 7.46
CA VAL A 121 15.11 -9.98 6.09
C VAL A 121 16.23 -10.44 5.17
N ALA A 122 15.95 -11.43 4.32
CA ALA A 122 16.84 -11.95 3.28
C ALA A 122 16.32 -11.59 1.88
#